data_AF-A0A0Q5VAN8-F1
#
_entry.id   AF-A0A0Q5VAN8-F1
#
_cell.length_a   1.000
_cell.length_b   1.000
_cell.length_c   1.000
_cell.angle_alpha   90.00
_cell.angle_beta   90.00
_cell.angle_gamma   90.00
#
_symmetry.space_group_name_H-M   'P 1'
#
loop_
_entity.id
_entity.type
_entity.pdbx_description
1 polymer ?
#
loop_
_entity_poly.entity_id
_entity_poly.type
_entity_poly.pdbx_seq_one_letter_code
_entity_poly.pdbx_strand_id
1 'polypeptide(L)'
;MSDTTLSAAKAAIRDGLPSVALSGDRGAKTTVRFRFLRGKDEAGVIERTWPDDFRFKDDGPMGRATLKDAPAFEPYTEVRVQVDGKDLKPGSGWGLGKLYALSDDDFEGIFFRARDRPQDKETQHFATRQITDHYQLNASHRAVAAVVQAYRAIDLAKPEMTDAAVAVLQQELATAGALPESWRARLDGVHLQASLRSVLWQLHLFRGENDAVMAELDRLVDFLKTAVEPLPYISINGCPAILVRAHLMLAEGRAEEASELGFWNADFYLGCLTRLKKRRKLWQELIPPYRLVMTSMDLAQRVIDKEDQLAARAVITEAMRVEGDQPSAEVMVQNYEALNRRLRTRRRAQAEKASAQAD
;
A
#
# COMPACT_ATOMS: atom_id res chain seq x y z
N MET A 1 37.96 -34.29 -7.62
CA MET A 1 36.72 -33.72 -7.06
C MET A 1 36.24 -32.72 -8.08
N SER A 2 35.06 -32.90 -8.67
CA SER A 2 34.52 -31.92 -9.63
C SER A 2 34.08 -30.68 -8.84
N ASP A 3 34.66 -29.53 -9.16
CA ASP A 3 34.22 -28.25 -8.61
C ASP A 3 32.77 -28.00 -9.02
N THR A 4 31.85 -28.27 -8.09
CA THR A 4 30.42 -28.07 -8.34
C THR A 4 30.17 -26.57 -8.32
N THR A 5 30.05 -25.97 -9.51
CA THR A 5 29.86 -24.53 -9.62
C THR A 5 28.37 -24.21 -9.48
N LEU A 6 27.91 -24.05 -8.23
CA LEU A 6 26.58 -23.51 -7.94
C LEU A 6 26.60 -21.98 -8.04
N SER A 7 25.49 -21.43 -8.56
CA SER A 7 25.28 -19.99 -8.65
C SER A 7 23.89 -19.60 -8.15
N ALA A 8 23.81 -18.48 -7.43
CA ALA A 8 22.55 -17.93 -6.93
C ALA A 8 21.86 -17.10 -8.01
N ALA A 9 20.83 -17.67 -8.65
CA ALA A 9 20.19 -17.02 -9.79
C ALA A 9 19.15 -15.97 -9.36
N LYS A 10 18.17 -16.38 -8.54
CA LYS A 10 17.04 -15.54 -8.12
C LYS A 10 16.57 -15.92 -6.74
N ALA A 11 16.08 -14.96 -5.97
CA ALA A 11 15.38 -15.25 -4.71
C ALA A 11 14.36 -14.18 -4.38
N ALA A 12 13.21 -14.59 -3.84
CA ALA A 12 12.12 -13.70 -3.44
C ALA A 12 11.23 -14.42 -2.43
N ILE A 13 10.33 -13.68 -1.77
CA ILE A 13 9.30 -14.28 -0.94
C ILE A 13 8.16 -14.80 -1.82
N ARG A 14 7.74 -16.05 -1.61
CA ARG A 14 6.63 -16.70 -2.31
C ARG A 14 5.77 -17.43 -1.29
N ASP A 15 4.48 -17.14 -1.31
CA ASP A 15 3.50 -17.62 -0.34
C ASP A 15 3.97 -17.40 1.11
N GLY A 16 4.49 -16.20 1.37
CA GLY A 16 5.02 -15.79 2.66
C GLY A 16 6.37 -16.39 3.05
N LEU A 17 6.99 -17.23 2.22
CA LEU A 17 8.25 -17.93 2.53
C LEU A 17 9.38 -17.57 1.57
N PRO A 18 10.65 -17.54 2.01
CA PRO A 18 11.78 -17.41 1.11
C PRO A 18 11.84 -18.55 0.09
N SER A 19 11.90 -18.19 -1.18
CA SER A 19 12.10 -19.10 -2.30
C SER A 19 13.39 -18.74 -3.03
N VAL A 20 14.34 -19.67 -3.06
CA VAL A 20 15.66 -19.47 -3.65
C VAL A 20 15.84 -20.41 -4.84
N ALA A 21 16.25 -19.85 -5.97
CA ALA A 21 16.59 -20.57 -7.18
C ALA A 21 18.12 -20.55 -7.39
N LEU A 22 18.71 -21.74 -7.47
CA LEU A 22 20.12 -21.96 -7.76
C LEU A 22 20.27 -22.63 -9.13
N SER A 23 21.41 -22.39 -9.78
CA SER A 23 21.77 -23.05 -11.03
C SER A 23 23.14 -23.72 -10.89
N GLY A 24 23.25 -24.95 -11.37
CA GLY A 24 24.52 -25.68 -11.44
C GLY A 24 24.36 -27.13 -11.85
N ASP A 25 25.47 -27.88 -11.81
CA ASP A 25 25.49 -29.30 -12.18
C ASP A 25 24.70 -30.16 -11.18
N ARG A 26 23.81 -31.00 -11.69
CA ARG A 26 22.99 -31.93 -10.89
C ARG A 26 23.72 -33.24 -10.57
N GLY A 27 24.86 -33.52 -11.21
CA GLY A 27 25.63 -34.75 -11.03
C GLY A 27 26.35 -34.84 -9.68
N ALA A 28 26.50 -33.72 -8.97
CA ALA A 28 27.22 -33.65 -7.71
C ALA A 28 26.29 -33.30 -6.54
N LYS A 29 26.45 -34.02 -5.43
CA LYS A 29 25.75 -33.72 -4.18
C LYS A 29 26.50 -32.69 -3.38
N THR A 30 25.84 -31.60 -3.01
CA THR A 30 26.46 -30.49 -2.29
C THR A 30 25.53 -29.94 -1.22
N THR A 31 26.06 -29.72 -0.02
CA THR A 31 25.30 -29.05 1.04
C THR A 31 25.23 -27.56 0.77
N VAL A 32 24.01 -27.02 0.72
CA VAL A 32 23.70 -25.61 0.57
C VAL A 32 23.18 -25.07 1.90
N ARG A 33 23.82 -24.03 2.42
CA ARG A 33 23.42 -23.35 3.65
C ARG A 33 22.72 -22.04 3.32
N PHE A 34 21.47 -21.91 3.75
CA PHE A 34 20.70 -20.67 3.68
C PHE A 34 20.79 -19.97 5.03
N ARG A 35 21.56 -18.89 5.09
CA ARG A 35 21.85 -18.14 6.32
C ARG A 35 20.90 -16.96 6.42
N PHE A 36 20.17 -16.88 7.52
CA PHE A 36 19.28 -15.79 7.85
C PHE A 36 20.04 -14.81 8.73
N LEU A 37 20.14 -13.55 8.30
CA LEU A 37 20.94 -12.56 9.01
C LEU A 37 20.04 -11.52 9.69
N ARG A 38 20.44 -11.09 10.88
CA ARG A 38 19.91 -9.91 11.57
C ARG A 38 21.06 -8.91 11.66
N GLY A 39 21.27 -8.17 10.58
CA GLY A 39 22.42 -7.28 10.45
C GLY A 39 23.69 -8.09 10.20
N LYS A 40 24.63 -8.05 11.15
CA LYS A 40 25.88 -8.82 11.07
C LYS A 40 25.75 -10.21 11.70
N ASP A 41 24.73 -10.42 12.53
CA ASP A 41 24.55 -11.63 13.30
C ASP A 41 23.74 -12.66 12.53
N GLU A 42 24.04 -13.94 12.73
CA GLU A 42 23.28 -15.06 12.18
C GLU A 42 22.07 -15.34 13.08
N ALA A 43 20.87 -15.12 12.54
CA ALA A 43 19.61 -15.44 13.22
C ALA A 43 19.26 -16.94 13.10
N GLY A 44 19.73 -17.60 12.04
CA GLY A 44 19.52 -19.03 11.84
C GLY A 44 20.07 -19.53 10.52
N VAL A 45 20.09 -20.86 10.37
CA VAL A 45 20.55 -21.54 9.16
C VAL A 45 19.59 -22.66 8.81
N ILE A 46 19.27 -22.76 7.52
CA ILE A 46 18.60 -23.92 6.94
C ILE A 46 19.57 -24.59 5.98
N GLU A 47 19.81 -25.88 6.17
CA GLU A 47 20.62 -26.68 5.26
C GLU A 47 19.73 -27.49 4.32
N ARG A 48 20.16 -27.61 3.06
CA ARG A 48 19.55 -28.46 2.04
C ARG A 48 20.65 -29.14 1.21
N THR A 49 20.37 -30.31 0.68
CA THR A 49 21.27 -31.04 -0.21
C THR A 49 20.86 -30.78 -1.67
N TRP A 50 21.76 -30.17 -2.44
CA TRP A 50 21.63 -30.09 -3.89
C TRP A 50 21.99 -31.44 -4.53
N PRO A 51 21.28 -31.90 -5.59
CA PRO A 51 20.01 -31.35 -6.09
C PRO A 51 18.78 -31.90 -5.35
N ASP A 52 18.94 -32.91 -4.48
CA ASP A 52 17.87 -33.74 -3.90
C ASP A 52 16.72 -32.95 -3.25
N ASP A 53 17.02 -31.84 -2.57
CA ASP A 53 16.05 -31.01 -1.87
C ASP A 53 15.45 -29.86 -2.73
N PHE A 54 15.82 -29.80 -4.01
CA PHE A 54 15.42 -28.73 -4.92
C PHE A 54 14.40 -29.23 -5.94
N ARG A 55 13.39 -28.41 -6.21
CA ARG A 55 12.40 -28.67 -7.25
C ARG A 55 12.89 -28.10 -8.58
N PHE A 56 12.89 -28.93 -9.61
CA PHE A 56 13.27 -28.53 -10.96
C PHE A 56 12.05 -28.49 -11.86
N LYS A 57 12.01 -27.49 -12.75
CA LYS A 57 11.06 -27.46 -13.86
C LYS A 57 11.84 -27.99 -15.07
N ASP A 58 11.48 -29.17 -15.54
CA ASP A 58 12.12 -29.87 -16.67
C ASP A 58 13.58 -30.29 -16.40
N ASP A 59 14.33 -30.63 -17.46
CA ASP A 59 15.76 -30.99 -17.41
C ASP A 59 16.71 -29.79 -17.33
N GLY A 60 16.19 -28.58 -17.07
CA GLY A 60 16.99 -27.34 -17.03
C GLY A 60 17.89 -27.22 -15.80
N PRO A 61 19.00 -26.45 -15.84
CA PRO A 61 19.99 -26.42 -14.75
C PRO A 61 19.52 -25.76 -13.44
N MET A 62 18.29 -25.25 -13.37
CA MET A 62 17.79 -24.42 -12.28
C MET A 62 16.88 -25.19 -11.32
N GLY A 63 17.29 -25.28 -10.06
CA GLY A 63 16.53 -25.89 -8.97
C GLY A 63 16.05 -24.84 -7.98
N ARG A 64 14.84 -25.04 -7.42
CA ARG A 64 14.22 -24.11 -6.46
C ARG A 64 13.98 -24.80 -5.11
N ALA A 65 14.42 -24.14 -4.05
CA ALA A 65 14.10 -24.51 -2.67
C ALA A 65 13.13 -23.48 -2.06
N THR A 66 12.16 -23.96 -1.30
CA THR A 66 11.31 -23.13 -0.43
C THR A 66 11.70 -23.40 1.02
N LEU A 67 12.00 -22.34 1.76
CA LEU A 67 12.55 -22.41 3.11
C LEU A 67 11.42 -22.34 4.15
N LYS A 68 10.73 -23.48 4.37
CA LYS A 68 9.52 -23.54 5.23
C LYS A 68 9.77 -23.18 6.70
N ASP A 69 10.98 -23.41 7.19
CA ASP A 69 11.34 -23.17 8.59
C ASP A 69 11.78 -21.71 8.84
N ALA A 70 11.80 -20.87 7.79
CA ALA A 70 12.21 -19.47 7.85
C ALA A 70 11.48 -18.61 8.89
N PRO A 71 10.15 -18.77 9.15
CA PRO A 71 9.44 -17.96 10.13
C PRO A 71 10.03 -18.04 11.55
N ALA A 72 10.73 -19.12 11.89
CA ALA A 72 11.37 -19.28 13.20
C ALA A 72 12.54 -18.30 13.43
N PHE A 73 13.06 -17.66 12.38
CA PHE A 73 14.20 -16.75 12.45
C PHE A 73 13.81 -15.27 12.33
N GLU A 74 12.52 -14.97 12.20
CA GLU A 74 12.04 -13.58 12.10
C GLU A 74 12.31 -12.78 13.41
N PRO A 75 12.60 -11.47 13.31
CA PRO A 75 12.87 -10.73 12.08
C PRO A 75 14.30 -10.99 11.55
N TYR A 76 14.44 -10.98 10.22
CA TYR A 76 15.74 -11.03 9.52
C TYR A 76 15.85 -9.98 8.42
N THR A 77 17.05 -9.41 8.26
CA THR A 77 17.38 -8.34 7.31
C THR A 77 17.63 -8.89 5.90
N GLU A 78 18.24 -10.06 5.80
CA GLU A 78 18.55 -10.72 4.52
C GLU A 78 18.72 -12.24 4.65
N VAL A 79 18.66 -12.91 3.51
CA VAL A 79 19.04 -14.32 3.37
C VAL A 79 20.24 -14.41 2.45
N ARG A 80 21.29 -15.13 2.87
CA ARG A 80 22.47 -15.45 2.06
C ARG A 80 22.57 -16.93 1.79
N VAL A 81 23.21 -17.29 0.69
CA VAL A 81 23.45 -18.68 0.30
C VAL A 81 24.94 -18.94 0.41
N GLN A 82 25.32 -20.01 1.08
CA GLN A 82 26.69 -20.44 1.25
C GLN A 82 26.86 -21.87 0.76
N VAL A 83 27.93 -22.11 0.00
CA VAL A 83 28.35 -23.42 -0.51
C VAL A 83 29.84 -23.56 -0.23
N ASP A 84 30.26 -24.69 0.34
CA ASP A 84 31.65 -24.97 0.70
C ASP A 84 32.32 -23.83 1.50
N GLY A 85 31.56 -23.25 2.44
CA GLY A 85 32.01 -22.15 3.29
C GLY A 85 32.06 -20.77 2.61
N LYS A 86 31.71 -20.65 1.32
CA LYS A 86 31.73 -19.39 0.57
C LYS A 86 30.34 -18.88 0.25
N ASP A 87 30.11 -17.59 0.50
CA ASP A 87 28.87 -16.92 0.10
C ASP A 87 28.77 -16.88 -1.42
N LEU A 88 27.66 -17.35 -1.98
CA LEU A 88 27.35 -17.21 -3.39
C LEU A 88 27.00 -15.75 -3.69
N LYS A 89 27.54 -15.22 -4.79
CA LYS A 89 27.21 -13.87 -5.25
C LYS A 89 25.73 -13.81 -5.67
N PRO A 90 24.93 -12.87 -5.13
CA PRO A 90 23.55 -12.67 -5.55
C PRO A 90 23.42 -12.33 -7.04
N GLY A 91 22.52 -13.02 -7.75
CA GLY A 91 22.14 -12.69 -9.13
C GLY A 91 21.25 -11.45 -9.24
N SER A 92 20.96 -11.02 -10.47
CA SER A 92 20.16 -9.80 -10.75
C SER A 92 18.71 -9.86 -10.26
N GLY A 93 18.18 -11.06 -9.97
CA GLY A 93 16.83 -11.26 -9.42
C GLY A 93 16.82 -11.57 -7.92
N TRP A 94 17.83 -11.12 -7.17
CA TRP A 94 17.91 -11.35 -5.72
C TRP A 94 17.15 -10.28 -4.93
N GLY A 95 15.98 -10.64 -4.41
CA GLY A 95 15.12 -9.78 -3.60
C GLY A 95 15.28 -9.92 -2.08
N LEU A 96 16.08 -10.87 -1.59
CA LEU A 96 16.16 -11.20 -0.16
C LEU A 96 17.26 -10.44 0.60
N GLY A 97 17.52 -9.17 0.24
CA GLY A 97 18.62 -8.36 0.83
C GLY A 97 18.19 -7.16 1.69
N LYS A 98 16.91 -6.79 1.68
CA LYS A 98 16.38 -5.60 2.37
C LYS A 98 15.02 -5.90 3.00
N LEU A 99 14.99 -6.86 3.92
CA LEU A 99 13.77 -7.42 4.47
C LEU A 99 13.38 -6.81 5.82
N TYR A 100 14.33 -6.22 6.55
CA TYR A 100 14.09 -5.59 7.85
C TYR A 100 15.09 -4.44 8.08
N ALA A 101 14.68 -3.45 8.86
CA ALA A 101 15.52 -2.32 9.26
C ALA A 101 15.89 -2.45 10.74
N LEU A 102 17.17 -2.22 11.08
CA LEU A 102 17.67 -2.33 12.46
C LEU A 102 17.79 -0.99 13.17
N SER A 103 17.68 0.10 12.42
CA SER A 103 17.83 1.48 12.91
C SER A 103 16.87 2.42 12.17
N ASP A 104 16.80 3.68 12.60
CA ASP A 104 16.07 4.72 11.87
C ASP A 104 16.69 4.97 10.49
N ASP A 105 18.02 5.10 10.42
CA ASP A 105 18.75 5.34 9.16
C ASP A 105 18.54 4.20 8.15
N ASP A 106 18.57 2.95 8.62
CA ASP A 106 18.26 1.79 7.77
C ASP A 106 16.82 1.84 7.26
N PHE A 107 15.88 2.23 8.12
CA PHE A 107 14.48 2.33 7.74
C PHE A 107 14.27 3.38 6.65
N GLU A 108 14.83 4.58 6.83
CA GLU A 108 14.77 5.63 5.83
C GLU A 108 15.42 5.19 4.51
N GLY A 109 16.57 4.52 4.60
CA GLY A 109 17.31 4.01 3.45
C GLY A 109 16.60 2.90 2.66
N ILE A 110 15.69 2.16 3.29
CA ILE A 110 14.96 1.05 2.66
C ILE A 110 13.54 1.47 2.25
N PHE A 111 12.78 2.12 3.14
CA PHE A 111 11.32 2.22 3.01
C PHE A 111 10.80 3.59 2.59
N PHE A 112 11.56 4.68 2.72
CA PHE A 112 11.04 6.00 2.36
C PHE A 112 10.83 6.15 0.86
N ARG A 113 11.75 5.67 0.02
CA ARG A 113 11.68 5.85 -1.44
C ARG A 113 11.33 4.54 -2.13
N ALA A 114 10.36 4.59 -3.06
CA ALA A 114 9.89 3.41 -3.79
C ALA A 114 11.02 2.63 -4.50
N ARG A 115 12.00 3.35 -5.08
CA ARG A 115 13.15 2.75 -5.78
C ARG A 115 14.11 1.98 -4.86
N ASP A 116 14.11 2.28 -3.57
CA ASP A 116 15.07 1.72 -2.61
C ASP A 116 14.51 0.46 -1.90
N ARG A 117 13.18 0.28 -1.96
CA ARG A 117 12.43 -0.88 -1.42
C ARG A 117 12.68 -2.16 -2.24
N PRO A 118 12.36 -3.35 -1.69
CA PRO A 118 12.17 -4.54 -2.50
C PRO A 118 11.16 -4.27 -3.63
N GLN A 119 11.53 -4.64 -4.87
CA GLN A 119 10.70 -4.36 -6.06
C GLN A 119 9.61 -5.42 -6.28
N ASP A 120 9.84 -6.64 -5.80
CA ASP A 120 8.86 -7.72 -5.83
C ASP A 120 7.75 -7.47 -4.80
N LYS A 121 6.48 -7.51 -5.23
CA LYS A 121 5.31 -7.11 -4.42
C LYS A 121 5.17 -7.94 -3.16
N GLU A 122 5.31 -9.26 -3.26
CA GLU A 122 5.20 -10.18 -2.12
C GLU A 122 6.38 -10.05 -1.16
N THR A 123 7.59 -9.84 -1.69
CA THR A 123 8.78 -9.53 -0.88
C THR A 123 8.64 -8.20 -0.15
N GLN A 124 8.08 -7.17 -0.78
CA GLN A 124 7.82 -5.88 -0.15
C GLN A 124 6.73 -5.99 0.93
N HIS A 125 5.66 -6.76 0.69
CA HIS A 125 4.65 -7.06 1.70
C HIS A 125 5.28 -7.76 2.92
N PHE A 126 6.08 -8.81 2.70
CA PHE A 126 6.79 -9.50 3.77
C PHE A 126 7.70 -8.56 4.56
N ALA A 127 8.51 -7.75 3.87
CA ALA A 127 9.44 -6.84 4.53
C ALA A 127 8.72 -5.79 5.40
N THR A 128 7.59 -5.27 4.93
CA THR A 128 6.79 -4.30 5.68
C THR A 128 6.04 -4.94 6.85
N ARG A 129 5.56 -6.18 6.70
CA ARG A 129 5.01 -6.97 7.81
C ARG A 129 6.03 -7.16 8.94
N GLN A 130 7.29 -7.51 8.62
CA GLN A 130 8.31 -7.65 9.67
C GLN A 130 8.48 -6.34 10.47
N ILE A 131 8.35 -5.17 9.83
CA ILE A 131 8.39 -3.89 10.53
C ILE A 131 7.18 -3.73 11.44
N THR A 132 5.96 -3.98 10.95
CA THR A 132 4.75 -3.79 11.76
C THR A 132 4.70 -4.75 12.95
N ASP A 133 5.27 -5.94 12.80
CA ASP A 133 5.23 -6.98 13.83
C ASP A 133 6.37 -6.84 14.87
N HIS A 134 7.57 -6.38 14.45
CA HIS A 134 8.77 -6.46 15.29
C HIS A 134 9.48 -5.13 15.56
N TYR A 135 9.24 -4.08 14.76
CA TYR A 135 10.01 -2.83 14.86
C TYR A 135 9.40 -1.86 15.88
N GLN A 136 10.10 -1.64 16.99
CA GLN A 136 9.61 -0.81 18.11
C GLN A 136 10.32 0.54 18.27
N LEU A 137 11.28 0.87 17.39
CA LEU A 137 12.11 2.07 17.56
C LEU A 137 11.33 3.37 17.28
N ASN A 138 10.45 3.36 16.30
CA ASN A 138 9.79 4.58 15.82
C ASN A 138 8.39 4.28 15.27
N ALA A 139 7.37 4.83 15.92
CA ALA A 139 5.97 4.64 15.52
C ALA A 139 5.64 5.26 14.15
N SER A 140 6.31 6.35 13.75
CA SER A 140 6.15 6.90 12.41
C SER A 140 6.61 5.92 11.32
N HIS A 141 7.67 5.15 11.60
CA HIS A 141 8.17 4.13 10.67
C HIS A 141 7.19 2.96 10.52
N ARG A 142 6.58 2.51 11.63
CA ARG A 142 5.53 1.49 11.56
C ARG A 142 4.33 1.97 10.75
N ALA A 143 3.89 3.22 10.93
CA ALA A 143 2.81 3.80 10.13
C ALA A 143 3.16 3.83 8.63
N VAL A 144 4.39 4.19 8.25
CA VAL A 144 4.86 4.13 6.86
C VAL A 144 4.83 2.69 6.33
N ALA A 145 5.31 1.72 7.11
CA ALA A 145 5.31 0.32 6.73
C ALA A 145 3.89 -0.22 6.54
N ALA A 146 2.96 0.10 7.45
CA ALA A 146 1.55 -0.27 7.36
C ALA A 146 0.88 0.24 6.06
N VAL A 147 1.16 1.50 5.68
CA VAL A 147 0.64 2.05 4.41
C VAL A 147 1.17 1.25 3.21
N VAL A 148 2.47 0.95 3.18
CA VAL A 148 3.06 0.18 2.08
C VAL A 148 2.53 -1.26 2.06
N GLN A 149 2.44 -1.91 3.22
CA GLN A 149 1.88 -3.25 3.38
C GLN A 149 0.46 -3.32 2.84
N ALA A 150 -0.41 -2.37 3.19
CA ALA A 150 -1.79 -2.34 2.74
C ALA A 150 -1.91 -2.19 1.22
N TYR A 151 -1.14 -1.30 0.59
CA TYR A 151 -1.11 -1.22 -0.88
C TYR A 151 -0.56 -2.48 -1.54
N ARG A 152 0.34 -3.23 -0.88
CA ARG A 152 0.79 -4.53 -1.41
C ARG A 152 -0.25 -5.62 -1.19
N ALA A 153 -1.01 -5.61 -0.10
CA ALA A 153 -2.12 -6.52 0.12
C ALA A 153 -3.21 -6.34 -0.96
N ILE A 154 -3.55 -5.10 -1.34
CA ILE A 154 -4.48 -4.83 -2.46
C ILE A 154 -3.93 -5.40 -3.77
N ASP A 155 -2.66 -5.13 -4.09
CA ASP A 155 -2.04 -5.63 -5.31
C ASP A 155 -1.97 -7.16 -5.39
N LEU A 156 -1.77 -7.83 -4.25
CA LEU A 156 -1.65 -9.29 -4.17
C LEU A 156 -3.03 -9.97 -4.14
N ALA A 157 -4.10 -9.24 -3.80
CA ALA A 157 -5.47 -9.70 -3.78
C ALA A 157 -5.69 -11.01 -2.97
N LYS A 158 -4.90 -11.22 -1.90
CA LYS A 158 -5.01 -12.37 -0.99
C LYS A 158 -5.87 -11.97 0.23
N PRO A 159 -7.04 -12.61 0.48
CA PRO A 159 -7.95 -12.22 1.56
C PRO A 159 -7.27 -12.09 2.92
N GLU A 160 -6.45 -13.07 3.30
CA GLU A 160 -5.72 -13.11 4.56
C GLU A 160 -4.74 -11.94 4.72
N MET A 161 -4.16 -11.44 3.63
CA MET A 161 -3.28 -10.27 3.64
C MET A 161 -4.07 -8.98 3.81
N THR A 162 -5.25 -8.90 3.18
CA THR A 162 -6.12 -7.72 3.32
C THR A 162 -6.76 -7.62 4.70
N ASP A 163 -7.07 -8.75 5.35
CA ASP A 163 -7.55 -8.79 6.74
C ASP A 163 -6.48 -8.32 7.72
N ALA A 164 -5.27 -8.87 7.61
CA ALA A 164 -4.14 -8.45 8.42
C ALA A 164 -3.83 -6.96 8.23
N ALA A 165 -3.85 -6.46 6.99
CA ALA A 165 -3.59 -5.06 6.69
C ALA A 165 -4.63 -4.10 7.32
N VAL A 166 -5.92 -4.45 7.35
CA VAL A 166 -6.95 -3.65 8.04
C VAL A 166 -6.62 -3.54 9.53
N ALA A 167 -6.33 -4.66 10.20
CA ALA A 167 -6.02 -4.68 11.63
C ALA A 167 -4.78 -3.83 11.95
N VAL A 168 -3.72 -3.98 11.15
CA VAL A 168 -2.49 -3.19 11.31
C VAL A 168 -2.75 -1.70 11.09
N LEU A 169 -3.48 -1.30 10.05
CA LEU A 169 -3.81 0.10 9.81
C LEU A 169 -4.59 0.72 10.97
N GLN A 170 -5.54 -0.01 11.55
CA GLN A 170 -6.30 0.44 12.71
C GLN A 170 -5.43 0.60 13.96
N GLN A 171 -4.53 -0.35 14.21
CA GLN A 171 -3.55 -0.26 15.31
C GLN A 171 -2.61 0.94 15.14
N GLU A 172 -2.09 1.15 13.93
CA GLU A 172 -1.22 2.29 13.64
C GLU A 172 -1.96 3.62 13.69
N LEU A 173 -3.24 3.69 13.29
CA LEU A 173 -4.07 4.89 13.45
C LEU A 173 -4.24 5.29 14.92
N ALA A 174 -4.46 4.31 15.81
CA ALA A 174 -4.55 4.56 17.25
C ALA A 174 -3.24 5.14 17.82
N THR A 175 -2.09 4.75 17.27
CA THR A 175 -0.79 5.28 17.68
C THR A 175 -0.47 6.63 17.03
N ALA A 176 -0.87 6.82 15.76
CA ALA A 176 -0.53 8.01 14.97
C ALA A 176 -1.15 9.30 15.49
N GLY A 177 -2.25 9.22 16.26
CA GLY A 177 -2.85 10.36 16.95
C GLY A 177 -1.95 11.01 18.00
N ALA A 178 -0.97 10.27 18.54
CA ALA A 178 -0.02 10.77 19.53
C ALA A 178 1.30 11.26 18.91
N LEU A 179 1.48 11.11 17.58
CA LEU A 179 2.68 11.54 16.90
C LEU A 179 2.73 13.07 16.76
N PRO A 180 3.92 13.69 16.92
CA PRO A 180 4.06 15.13 16.81
C PRO A 180 3.91 15.62 15.35
N GLU A 181 3.50 16.89 15.22
CA GLU A 181 3.58 17.65 13.98
C GLU A 181 5.03 18.06 13.71
N SER A 182 5.79 17.15 13.10
CA SER A 182 7.22 17.36 12.81
C SER A 182 7.47 18.17 11.54
N TRP A 183 6.43 18.40 10.72
CA TRP A 183 6.53 19.09 9.43
C TRP A 183 7.48 18.40 8.43
N ARG A 184 7.78 17.12 8.67
CA ARG A 184 8.60 16.27 7.82
C ARG A 184 7.72 15.18 7.25
N ALA A 185 7.60 15.13 5.93
CA ALA A 185 6.86 14.06 5.27
C ALA A 185 7.32 12.70 5.78
N ARG A 186 6.37 11.80 6.07
CA ARG A 186 6.57 10.44 6.62
C ARG A 186 7.03 10.36 8.08
N LEU A 187 7.26 11.49 8.74
CA LEU A 187 7.48 11.58 10.19
C LEU A 187 6.44 12.46 10.89
N ASP A 188 5.63 13.18 10.12
CA ASP A 188 4.61 14.10 10.59
C ASP A 188 3.30 13.36 10.91
N GLY A 189 2.81 13.50 12.15
CA GLY A 189 1.63 12.81 12.64
C GLY A 189 0.38 13.08 11.79
N VAL A 190 0.15 14.32 11.37
CA VAL A 190 -1.04 14.69 10.58
C VAL A 190 -0.97 14.05 9.19
N HIS A 191 0.19 14.12 8.55
CA HIS A 191 0.41 13.48 7.26
C HIS A 191 0.30 11.94 7.33
N LEU A 192 0.78 11.32 8.40
CA LEU A 192 0.69 9.87 8.60
C LEU A 192 -0.75 9.42 8.85
N GLN A 193 -1.50 10.13 9.69
CA GLN A 193 -2.93 9.87 9.89
C GLN A 193 -3.70 9.96 8.57
N ALA A 194 -3.50 11.02 7.79
CA ALA A 194 -4.14 11.14 6.46
C ALA A 194 -3.75 9.98 5.53
N SER A 195 -2.49 9.56 5.55
CA SER A 195 -2.00 8.45 4.71
C SER A 195 -2.62 7.11 5.11
N LEU A 196 -2.69 6.81 6.41
CA LEU A 196 -3.27 5.59 6.97
C LEU A 196 -4.78 5.50 6.66
N ARG A 197 -5.53 6.58 6.91
CA ARG A 197 -6.96 6.64 6.58
C ARG A 197 -7.21 6.52 5.08
N SER A 198 -6.37 7.16 4.27
CA SER A 198 -6.50 7.15 2.81
C SER A 198 -6.31 5.75 2.21
N VAL A 199 -5.38 4.95 2.73
CA VAL A 199 -5.24 3.56 2.28
C VAL A 199 -6.33 2.67 2.91
N LEU A 200 -6.81 2.97 4.11
CA LEU A 200 -7.86 2.19 4.78
C LEU A 200 -9.20 2.24 4.03
N TRP A 201 -9.68 3.41 3.58
CA TRP A 201 -10.92 3.45 2.79
C TRP A 201 -10.76 2.75 1.43
N GLN A 202 -9.58 2.82 0.80
CA GLN A 202 -9.30 2.09 -0.45
C GLN A 202 -9.28 0.58 -0.24
N LEU A 203 -8.75 0.12 0.89
CA LEU A 203 -8.75 -1.29 1.26
C LEU A 203 -10.17 -1.79 1.52
N HIS A 204 -11.00 -1.02 2.25
CA HIS A 204 -12.43 -1.31 2.40
C HIS A 204 -13.16 -1.34 1.05
N LEU A 205 -12.83 -0.42 0.14
CA LEU A 205 -13.42 -0.39 -1.20
C LEU A 205 -13.03 -1.62 -2.01
N PHE A 206 -11.75 -2.02 -1.98
CA PHE A 206 -11.27 -3.24 -2.63
C PHE A 206 -12.01 -4.48 -2.11
N ARG A 207 -12.32 -4.53 -0.82
CA ARG A 207 -13.06 -5.62 -0.16
C ARG A 207 -14.59 -5.55 -0.35
N GLY A 208 -15.12 -4.49 -0.97
CA GLY A 208 -16.56 -4.29 -1.15
C GLY A 208 -17.32 -3.91 0.12
N GLU A 209 -16.61 -3.40 1.13
CA GLU A 209 -17.15 -3.07 2.46
C GLU A 209 -17.75 -1.66 2.48
N ASN A 210 -18.86 -1.49 1.77
CA ASN A 210 -19.50 -0.20 1.51
C ASN A 210 -19.69 0.71 2.74
N ASP A 211 -20.21 0.16 3.85
CA ASP A 211 -20.47 0.97 5.05
C ASP A 211 -19.15 1.41 5.71
N ALA A 212 -18.10 0.59 5.65
CA ALA A 212 -16.78 0.92 6.15
C ALA A 212 -16.08 1.97 5.26
N VAL A 213 -16.28 1.91 3.93
CA VAL A 213 -15.81 2.94 2.99
C VAL A 213 -16.41 4.30 3.34
N MET A 214 -17.73 4.36 3.49
CA MET A 214 -18.43 5.61 3.82
C MET A 214 -17.95 6.18 5.16
N ALA A 215 -17.90 5.33 6.20
CA ALA A 215 -17.47 5.75 7.52
C ALA A 215 -16.01 6.25 7.53
N GLU A 216 -15.10 5.61 6.79
CA GLU A 216 -13.70 6.04 6.76
C GLU A 216 -13.48 7.29 5.91
N LEU A 217 -14.25 7.49 4.84
CA LEU A 217 -14.26 8.74 4.09
C LEU A 217 -14.74 9.91 4.96
N ASP A 218 -15.83 9.73 5.71
CA ASP A 218 -16.34 10.76 6.63
C ASP A 218 -15.28 11.11 7.69
N ARG A 219 -14.67 10.11 8.36
CA ARG A 219 -13.61 10.34 9.35
C ARG A 219 -12.39 11.05 8.76
N LEU A 220 -11.99 10.70 7.54
CA LEU A 220 -10.86 11.36 6.87
C LEU A 220 -11.20 12.81 6.52
N VAL A 221 -12.37 13.09 5.96
CA VAL A 221 -12.78 14.46 5.63
C VAL A 221 -12.87 15.31 6.90
N ASP A 222 -13.48 14.80 7.96
CA ASP A 222 -13.57 15.51 9.24
C ASP A 222 -12.19 15.77 9.84
N PHE A 223 -11.29 14.78 9.81
CA PHE A 223 -9.91 14.95 10.23
C PHE A 223 -9.20 16.06 9.42
N LEU A 224 -9.35 16.07 8.09
CA LEU A 224 -8.71 17.07 7.22
C LEU A 224 -9.22 18.48 7.48
N LYS A 225 -10.48 18.65 7.89
CA LYS A 225 -11.03 19.96 8.32
C LYS A 225 -10.38 20.49 9.59
N THR A 226 -9.79 19.63 10.43
CA THR A 226 -9.06 20.05 11.64
C THR A 226 -7.61 20.44 11.39
N ALA A 227 -7.05 20.09 10.22
CA ALA A 227 -5.65 20.33 9.92
C ALA A 227 -5.39 21.81 9.58
N VAL A 228 -4.61 22.49 10.43
CA VAL A 228 -4.20 23.88 10.22
C VAL A 228 -2.89 23.90 9.41
N GLU A 229 -2.90 24.58 8.27
CA GLU A 229 -1.74 24.70 7.35
C GLU A 229 -1.08 23.36 6.97
N PRO A 230 -1.83 22.40 6.40
CA PRO A 230 -1.35 21.05 6.12
C PRO A 230 -0.11 21.02 5.22
N LEU A 231 0.75 20.01 5.41
CA LEU A 231 1.87 19.75 4.51
C LEU A 231 1.37 19.51 3.07
N PRO A 232 2.11 19.96 2.03
CA PRO A 232 1.71 19.77 0.63
C PRO A 232 1.35 18.32 0.27
N TYR A 233 2.09 17.34 0.80
CA TYR A 233 1.88 15.92 0.53
C TYR A 233 0.55 15.36 1.04
N ILE A 234 -0.10 16.04 1.99
CA ILE A 234 -1.42 15.61 2.49
C ILE A 234 -2.45 15.71 1.37
N SER A 235 -2.32 16.66 0.44
CA SER A 235 -3.21 16.78 -0.72
C SER A 235 -3.25 15.53 -1.61
N ILE A 236 -2.16 14.76 -1.67
CA ILE A 236 -2.07 13.50 -2.42
C ILE A 236 -3.06 12.45 -1.89
N ASN A 237 -3.37 12.52 -0.60
CA ASN A 237 -4.28 11.59 0.05
C ASN A 237 -5.66 12.21 0.33
N GLY A 238 -5.70 13.53 0.60
CA GLY A 238 -6.91 14.25 0.95
C GLY A 238 -7.80 14.57 -0.25
N CYS A 239 -7.25 15.18 -1.31
CA CYS A 239 -8.04 15.57 -2.48
C CYS A 239 -8.81 14.41 -3.14
N PRO A 240 -8.25 13.18 -3.28
CA PRO A 240 -9.02 12.04 -3.75
C PRO A 240 -10.18 11.67 -2.82
N ALA A 241 -9.96 11.65 -1.50
CA ALA A 241 -11.00 11.28 -0.54
C ALA A 241 -12.16 12.29 -0.53
N ILE A 242 -11.85 13.58 -0.62
CA ILE A 242 -12.84 14.67 -0.69
C ILE A 242 -13.68 14.55 -1.97
N LEU A 243 -13.03 14.36 -3.13
CA LEU A 243 -13.71 14.15 -4.41
C LEU A 243 -14.67 12.95 -4.34
N VAL A 244 -14.15 11.80 -3.89
CA VAL A 244 -14.94 10.56 -3.80
C VAL A 244 -16.13 10.74 -2.86
N ARG A 245 -15.93 11.40 -1.72
CA ARG A 245 -17.01 11.62 -0.77
C ARG A 245 -18.07 12.57 -1.32
N ALA A 246 -17.69 13.68 -1.95
CA ALA A 246 -18.62 14.61 -2.60
C ALA A 246 -19.46 13.89 -3.68
N HIS A 247 -18.84 13.04 -4.48
CA HIS A 247 -19.56 12.24 -5.48
C HIS A 247 -20.53 11.23 -4.88
N LEU A 248 -20.19 10.61 -3.75
CA LEU A 248 -21.11 9.71 -3.04
C LEU A 248 -22.26 10.49 -2.37
N MET A 249 -22.03 11.70 -1.85
CA MET A 249 -23.09 12.58 -1.34
C MET A 249 -24.12 12.91 -2.44
N LEU A 250 -23.67 13.14 -3.67
CA LEU A 250 -24.59 13.31 -4.82
C LEU A 250 -25.44 12.06 -5.09
N ALA A 251 -24.85 10.87 -4.97
CA ALA A 251 -25.58 9.62 -5.12
C ALA A 251 -26.64 9.43 -4.02
N GLU A 252 -26.37 9.93 -2.81
CA GLU A 252 -27.31 9.98 -1.67
C GLU A 252 -28.41 11.03 -1.83
N GLY A 253 -28.25 12.00 -2.74
CA GLY A 253 -29.20 13.11 -2.92
C GLY A 253 -28.87 14.37 -2.13
N ARG A 254 -27.67 14.44 -1.54
CA ARG A 254 -27.17 15.56 -0.75
C ARG A 254 -26.41 16.54 -1.65
N ALA A 255 -27.14 17.17 -2.56
CA ALA A 255 -26.52 17.94 -3.66
C ALA A 255 -25.80 19.21 -3.18
N GLU A 256 -26.43 19.96 -2.28
CA GLU A 256 -25.86 21.17 -1.69
C GLU A 256 -24.58 20.86 -0.90
N GLU A 257 -24.64 19.89 0.01
CA GLU A 257 -23.47 19.45 0.81
C GLU A 257 -22.34 18.92 -0.07
N ALA A 258 -22.66 18.21 -1.16
CA ALA A 258 -21.66 17.74 -2.12
C ALA A 258 -20.96 18.89 -2.85
N SER A 259 -21.71 19.92 -3.24
CA SER A 259 -21.18 21.12 -3.90
C SER A 259 -20.25 21.89 -2.95
N GLU A 260 -20.69 22.11 -1.70
CA GLU A 260 -19.87 22.73 -0.66
C GLU A 260 -18.57 21.96 -0.44
N LEU A 261 -18.65 20.64 -0.33
CA LEU A 261 -17.47 19.78 -0.15
C LEU A 261 -16.54 19.82 -1.37
N GLY A 262 -17.11 19.89 -2.58
CA GLY A 262 -16.36 20.04 -3.83
C GLY A 262 -15.55 21.33 -3.89
N PHE A 263 -16.15 22.46 -3.53
CA PHE A 263 -15.44 23.75 -3.42
C PHE A 263 -14.40 23.74 -2.31
N TRP A 264 -14.73 23.16 -1.14
CA TRP A 264 -13.79 23.04 -0.05
C TRP A 264 -12.53 22.25 -0.43
N ASN A 265 -12.61 21.30 -1.37
CA ASN A 265 -11.43 20.60 -1.88
C ASN A 265 -10.40 21.56 -2.48
N ALA A 266 -10.86 22.62 -3.17
CA ALA A 266 -9.99 23.64 -3.74
C ALA A 266 -9.30 24.45 -2.63
N ASP A 267 -10.07 24.88 -1.63
CA ASP A 267 -9.52 25.62 -0.47
C ASP A 267 -8.51 24.78 0.31
N PHE A 268 -8.83 23.50 0.54
CA PHE A 268 -7.94 22.55 1.19
C PHE A 268 -6.62 22.37 0.40
N TYR A 269 -6.71 22.20 -0.93
CA TYR A 269 -5.54 22.09 -1.79
C TYR A 269 -4.69 23.36 -1.75
N LEU A 270 -5.30 24.54 -1.89
CA LEU A 270 -4.60 25.82 -1.80
C LEU A 270 -3.94 25.99 -0.42
N GLY A 271 -4.61 25.60 0.65
CA GLY A 271 -4.07 25.55 2.01
C GLY A 271 -2.80 24.70 2.10
N CYS A 272 -2.81 23.50 1.49
CA CYS A 272 -1.64 22.64 1.38
C CYS A 272 -0.47 23.29 0.62
N LEU A 273 -0.75 24.17 -0.35
CA LEU A 273 0.28 24.82 -1.16
C LEU A 273 0.95 26.02 -0.48
N THR A 274 0.35 26.60 0.57
CA THR A 274 0.91 27.77 1.27
C THR A 274 2.34 27.54 1.78
N ARG A 275 2.68 26.31 2.12
CA ARG A 275 4.01 25.89 2.63
C ARG A 275 4.91 25.27 1.56
N LEU A 276 4.51 25.32 0.29
CA LEU A 276 5.25 24.70 -0.80
C LEU A 276 6.54 25.47 -1.09
N LYS A 277 7.70 24.85 -0.77
CA LYS A 277 9.00 25.37 -1.17
C LYS A 277 9.14 25.32 -2.69
N LYS A 278 9.81 26.33 -3.29
CA LYS A 278 10.10 26.42 -4.73
C LYS A 278 11.01 25.26 -5.22
N ARG A 279 10.44 24.07 -5.41
CA ARG A 279 11.14 22.87 -5.90
C ARG A 279 10.32 22.23 -7.03
N ARG A 280 10.87 22.23 -8.24
CA ARG A 280 10.21 21.69 -9.45
C ARG A 280 9.68 20.26 -9.29
N LYS A 281 10.46 19.38 -8.65
CA LYS A 281 10.05 17.97 -8.44
C LYS A 281 8.79 17.86 -7.58
N LEU A 282 8.67 18.70 -6.54
CA LEU A 282 7.51 18.67 -5.66
C LEU A 282 6.24 19.13 -6.38
N TRP A 283 6.34 20.10 -7.29
CA TRP A 283 5.22 20.48 -8.14
C TRP A 283 4.70 19.35 -9.03
N GLN A 284 5.59 18.51 -9.58
CA GLN A 284 5.18 17.38 -10.42
C GLN A 284 4.36 16.35 -9.63
N GLU A 285 4.71 16.13 -8.36
CA GLU A 285 3.97 15.24 -7.45
C GLU A 285 2.59 15.80 -7.06
N LEU A 286 2.36 17.11 -7.24
CA LEU A 286 1.10 17.80 -6.90
C LEU A 286 0.18 18.03 -8.11
N ILE A 287 0.58 17.66 -9.33
CA ILE A 287 -0.29 17.70 -10.51
C ILE A 287 -1.51 16.78 -10.37
N PRO A 288 -1.40 15.53 -9.87
CA PRO A 288 -2.57 14.67 -9.74
C PRO A 288 -3.62 15.25 -8.75
N PRO A 289 -3.28 15.73 -7.55
CA PRO A 289 -4.21 16.44 -6.67
C PRO A 289 -4.90 17.63 -7.32
N TYR A 290 -4.16 18.44 -8.10
CA TYR A 290 -4.75 19.55 -8.83
C TYR A 290 -5.86 19.10 -9.80
N ARG A 291 -5.65 18.01 -10.54
CA ARG A 291 -6.68 17.45 -11.43
C ARG A 291 -7.93 17.02 -10.66
N LEU A 292 -7.76 16.40 -9.49
CA LEU A 292 -8.86 15.97 -8.62
C LEU A 292 -9.66 17.16 -8.07
N VAL A 293 -8.99 18.28 -7.79
CA VAL A 293 -9.66 19.54 -7.43
C VAL A 293 -10.49 20.07 -8.60
N MET A 294 -9.95 20.07 -9.82
CA MET A 294 -10.71 20.48 -11.00
C MET A 294 -11.94 19.59 -11.23
N THR A 295 -11.81 18.27 -11.06
CA THR A 295 -12.93 17.32 -11.13
C THR A 295 -13.96 17.59 -10.01
N SER A 296 -13.51 18.01 -8.82
CA SER A 296 -14.40 18.38 -7.71
C SER A 296 -15.18 19.66 -7.97
N MET A 297 -14.53 20.65 -8.61
CA MET A 297 -15.19 21.87 -9.04
C MET A 297 -16.20 21.63 -10.17
N ASP A 298 -15.87 20.76 -11.15
CA ASP A 298 -16.81 20.36 -12.19
C ASP A 298 -18.04 19.67 -11.58
N LEU A 299 -17.82 18.80 -10.59
CA LEU A 299 -18.90 18.15 -9.83
C LEU A 299 -19.82 19.18 -9.15
N ALA A 300 -19.26 20.21 -8.51
CA ALA A 300 -20.03 21.28 -7.89
C ALA A 300 -20.79 22.13 -8.92
N GLN A 301 -20.14 22.46 -10.04
CA GLN A 301 -20.76 23.24 -11.11
C GLN A 301 -21.96 22.51 -11.75
N ARG A 302 -21.83 21.20 -11.98
CA ARG A 302 -22.93 20.35 -12.47
C ARG A 302 -24.14 20.35 -11.56
N VAL A 303 -23.96 20.46 -10.24
CA VAL A 303 -25.08 20.59 -9.29
C VAL A 303 -25.82 21.91 -9.52
N ILE A 304 -25.09 23.01 -9.64
CA ILE A 304 -25.64 24.34 -9.88
C ILE A 304 -26.42 24.38 -11.21
N ASP A 305 -25.82 23.79 -12.25
CA ASP A 305 -26.38 23.76 -13.60
C ASP A 305 -27.45 22.68 -13.80
N LYS A 306 -27.72 21.87 -12.76
CA LYS A 306 -28.66 20.73 -12.78
C LYS A 306 -28.34 19.70 -13.86
N GLU A 307 -27.06 19.47 -14.11
CA GLU A 307 -26.57 18.46 -15.03
C GLU A 307 -26.49 17.07 -14.39
N ASP A 308 -26.34 16.05 -15.24
CA ASP A 308 -26.06 14.70 -14.80
C ASP A 308 -24.71 14.62 -14.06
N GLN A 309 -24.68 13.75 -13.07
CA GLN A 309 -23.47 13.42 -12.29
C GLN A 309 -22.40 12.80 -13.19
N LEU A 310 -21.14 13.07 -12.85
CA LEU A 310 -20.00 12.38 -13.45
C LEU A 310 -20.14 10.86 -13.37
N ALA A 311 -19.56 10.16 -14.34
CA ALA A 311 -19.52 8.71 -14.33
C ALA A 311 -18.69 8.20 -13.15
N ALA A 312 -19.23 7.25 -12.38
CA ALA A 312 -18.56 6.70 -11.19
C ALA A 312 -17.16 6.14 -11.52
N ARG A 313 -17.02 5.45 -12.67
CA ARG A 313 -15.73 4.94 -13.16
C ARG A 313 -14.70 6.04 -13.35
N ALA A 314 -15.06 7.16 -13.96
CA ALA A 314 -14.14 8.26 -14.21
C ALA A 314 -13.63 8.84 -12.88
N VAL A 315 -14.56 9.09 -11.94
CA VAL A 315 -14.22 9.62 -10.61
C VAL A 315 -13.26 8.71 -9.85
N ILE A 316 -13.55 7.41 -9.76
CA ILE A 316 -12.72 6.51 -8.97
C ILE A 316 -11.38 6.19 -9.65
N THR A 317 -11.33 6.17 -10.97
CA THR A 317 -10.09 5.94 -11.72
C THR A 317 -9.08 7.06 -11.51
N GLU A 318 -9.56 8.30 -11.38
CA GLU A 318 -8.69 9.43 -11.03
C GLU A 318 -8.27 9.39 -9.56
N ALA A 319 -9.17 8.98 -8.66
CA ALA A 319 -8.97 9.08 -7.22
C ALA A 319 -8.16 7.92 -6.61
N MET A 320 -8.21 6.72 -7.17
CA MET A 320 -7.51 5.56 -6.62
C MET A 320 -5.99 5.66 -6.80
N ARG A 321 -5.26 5.12 -5.84
CA ARG A 321 -3.78 5.10 -5.86
C ARG A 321 -3.18 3.80 -6.38
N VAL A 322 -4.02 2.82 -6.68
CA VAL A 322 -3.64 1.56 -7.31
C VAL A 322 -3.38 1.83 -8.80
N GLU A 323 -2.32 1.23 -9.34
CA GLU A 323 -1.98 1.36 -10.76
C GLU A 323 -3.13 0.79 -11.61
N GLY A 324 -3.61 1.56 -12.59
CA GLY A 324 -4.83 1.24 -13.34
C GLY A 324 -4.74 -0.01 -14.22
N ASP A 325 -3.54 -0.54 -14.48
CA ASP A 325 -3.30 -1.78 -15.22
C ASP A 325 -3.35 -3.03 -14.32
N GLN A 326 -3.54 -2.87 -13.01
CA GLN A 326 -3.64 -3.97 -12.06
C GLN A 326 -5.07 -4.52 -11.99
N PRO A 327 -5.27 -5.85 -11.88
CA PRO A 327 -6.60 -6.44 -11.67
C PRO A 327 -7.33 -5.88 -10.44
N SER A 328 -6.60 -5.51 -9.40
CA SER A 328 -7.15 -4.92 -8.18
C SER A 328 -7.80 -3.55 -8.41
N ALA A 329 -7.31 -2.78 -9.39
CA ALA A 329 -7.90 -1.50 -9.77
C ALA A 329 -9.30 -1.69 -10.35
N GLU A 330 -9.49 -2.68 -11.22
CA GLU A 330 -10.81 -3.00 -11.79
C GLU A 330 -11.80 -3.49 -10.72
N VAL A 331 -11.34 -4.28 -9.74
CA VAL A 331 -12.17 -4.68 -8.59
C VAL A 331 -12.66 -3.46 -7.80
N MET A 332 -11.77 -2.51 -7.50
CA MET A 332 -12.13 -1.26 -6.81
C MET A 332 -13.15 -0.45 -7.62
N VAL A 333 -13.00 -0.37 -8.94
CA VAL A 333 -13.95 0.33 -9.82
C VAL A 333 -15.32 -0.34 -9.77
N GLN A 334 -15.40 -1.66 -9.88
CA GLN A 334 -16.65 -2.41 -9.85
C GLN A 334 -17.38 -2.24 -8.50
N ASN A 335 -16.64 -2.34 -7.39
CA ASN A 335 -17.19 -2.13 -6.05
C ASN A 335 -17.69 -0.69 -5.87
N TYR A 336 -16.97 0.30 -6.40
CA TYR A 336 -17.38 1.70 -6.36
C TYR A 336 -18.65 1.97 -7.17
N GLU A 337 -18.73 1.43 -8.39
CA GLU A 337 -19.93 1.52 -9.21
C GLU A 337 -21.14 0.85 -8.54
N ALA A 338 -20.92 -0.31 -7.89
CA ALA A 338 -21.95 -1.00 -7.13
C ALA A 338 -22.45 -0.19 -5.93
N LEU A 339 -21.53 0.41 -5.15
CA LEU A 339 -21.84 1.33 -4.06
C LEU A 339 -22.67 2.52 -4.58
N ASN A 340 -22.20 3.19 -5.64
CA ASN A 340 -22.89 4.35 -6.21
C ASN A 340 -24.32 4.00 -6.68
N ARG A 341 -24.49 2.88 -7.40
CA ARG A 341 -25.82 2.38 -7.81
C ARG A 341 -26.73 2.10 -6.63
N ARG A 342 -26.21 1.48 -5.56
CA ARG A 342 -26.98 1.19 -4.34
C ARG A 342 -27.50 2.47 -3.69
N LEU A 343 -26.66 3.50 -3.57
CA LEU A 343 -27.05 4.80 -3.00
C LEU A 343 -28.14 5.48 -3.84
N ARG A 344 -27.97 5.51 -5.17
CA ARG A 344 -28.98 6.07 -6.09
C ARG A 344 -30.32 5.34 -6.02
N THR A 345 -30.28 4.00 -5.92
CA THR A 345 -31.50 3.18 -5.79
C THR A 345 -32.23 3.47 -4.48
N ARG A 346 -31.48 3.54 -3.36
CA ARG A 346 -32.03 3.89 -2.05
C ARG A 346 -32.69 5.28 -2.08
N ARG A 347 -32.04 6.26 -2.70
CA ARG A 347 -32.57 7.63 -2.86
C ARG A 347 -33.91 7.63 -3.63
N ARG A 348 -34.00 6.91 -4.75
CA ARG A 348 -35.23 6.81 -5.55
C ARG A 348 -36.38 6.22 -4.73
N ALA A 349 -36.13 5.10 -4.03
CA ALA A 349 -37.13 4.47 -3.17
C ALA A 349 -37.61 5.38 -2.04
N GLN A 350 -36.71 6.19 -1.46
CA GLN A 350 -37.07 7.19 -0.44
C GLN A 350 -37.95 8.32 -1.02
N ALA A 351 -37.64 8.81 -2.22
CA ALA A 351 -38.43 9.84 -2.90
C ALA A 351 -39.84 9.33 -3.28
N GLU A 352 -39.93 8.10 -3.80
CA GLU A 352 -41.21 7.45 -4.11
C GLU A 352 -42.08 7.28 -2.86
N LYS A 353 -41.48 6.82 -1.75
CA LYS A 353 -42.18 6.70 -0.47
C LYS A 353 -42.65 8.05 0.07
N ALA A 354 -41.85 9.11 -0.06
CA ALA A 354 -42.22 10.44 0.38
C ALA A 354 -43.37 11.02 -0.46
N SER A 355 -43.37 10.80 -1.77
CA SER A 355 -44.49 11.20 -2.66
C SER A 355 -45.78 10.49 -2.29
N ALA A 356 -45.73 9.17 -2.08
CA ALA A 356 -46.91 8.36 -1.72
C ALA A 356 -47.48 8.67 -0.32
N GLN A 357 -46.74 9.39 0.54
CA GLN A 357 -47.22 9.86 1.84
C GLN A 357 -47.75 11.29 1.80
N ALA A 358 -47.49 12.02 0.72
CA ALA A 358 -47.96 13.40 0.51
C ALA A 358 -49.30 13.45 -0.25
N ASP A 359 -49.61 12.40 -1.00
CA ASP A 359 -50.92 12.14 -1.62
C ASP A 359 -51.88 11.48 -0.61
#